data_AF-A0A9D4WZ23-F1
#
_entry.id   AF-A0A9D4WZ23-F1
#
_cell.length_a   1.000
_cell.length_b   1.000
_cell.length_c   1.000
_cell.angle_alpha   90.00
_cell.angle_beta   90.00
_cell.angle_gamma   90.00
#
_symmetry.space_group_name_H-M   'P 1'
#
loop_
_entity.id
_entity.type
_entity.pdbx_description
1 polymer ?
#
loop_
_entity_poly.entity_id
_entity_poly.type
_entity_poly.pdbx_seq_one_letter_code
_entity_poly.pdbx_strand_id
1 'polypeptide(L)'
;MVYYNANWRIKFLEVQVKVKVIVRVNFSDHHHILATLKDNGRRNTTRAFKFECSWVIKETYEDMIKQTWNDNINLVNNLLRVRRKASDWNLQTIRSIQIKNKILLRRINGIHKVIQEGRGHNGLSKLEKNLQNELTKTLLQEELAWFQRTKLNWLVDGDRNTRLDSNTKQGLQEDLKDVEIDIALKEMALWKSSGPDGFPDRATEVQIKCNMKVKAHNFAPPDSEEVNSK
;
A
#
# COMPACT_ATOMS: atom_id res chain seq x y z
N MET A 1 0.50 31.68 -3.01
CA MET A 1 -0.44 32.16 -1.98
C MET A 1 -1.64 31.21 -2.03
N VAL A 2 -1.85 30.38 -1.00
CA VAL A 2 -2.99 29.44 -1.03
C VAL A 2 -4.20 30.16 -0.44
N TYR A 3 -5.21 30.40 -1.29
CA TYR A 3 -6.46 31.01 -0.89
C TYR A 3 -7.24 30.03 0.00
N TYR A 4 -7.29 30.37 1.28
CA TYR A 4 -8.14 29.73 2.26
C TYR A 4 -9.57 30.25 2.09
N ASN A 5 -10.47 29.46 1.50
CA ASN A 5 -11.84 29.88 1.25
C ASN A 5 -12.66 29.89 2.56
N ALA A 6 -13.04 31.07 3.03
CA ALA A 6 -13.87 31.24 4.22
C ALA A 6 -15.24 30.54 4.13
N ASN A 7 -15.84 30.50 2.93
CA ASN A 7 -17.13 29.84 2.69
C ASN A 7 -17.06 28.33 2.91
N TRP A 8 -15.90 27.70 2.64
CA TRP A 8 -15.69 26.27 2.93
C TRP A 8 -15.80 26.01 4.43
N ARG A 9 -15.13 26.81 5.27
CA ARG A 9 -15.19 26.61 6.73
C ARG A 9 -16.60 26.72 7.27
N ILE A 10 -17.38 27.65 6.73
CA ILE A 10 -18.75 27.91 7.18
C ILE A 10 -19.63 26.70 6.84
N LYS A 11 -19.44 26.07 5.68
CA LYS A 11 -20.18 24.85 5.29
C LYS A 11 -19.86 23.62 6.16
N PHE A 12 -18.69 23.56 6.77
CA PHE A 12 -18.25 22.44 7.62
C PHE A 12 -18.06 22.87 9.08
N LEU A 13 -18.91 23.76 9.60
CA LEU A 13 -18.85 24.28 10.97
C LEU A 13 -19.00 23.17 12.04
N GLU A 14 -19.81 22.15 11.75
CA GLU A 14 -20.07 21.01 12.63
C GLU A 14 -18.87 20.05 12.72
N VAL A 15 -17.98 20.07 11.73
CA VAL A 15 -16.79 19.22 11.70
C VAL A 15 -15.57 20.10 11.90
N GLN A 16 -14.93 20.02 13.06
CA GLN A 16 -13.73 20.80 13.34
C GLN A 16 -12.57 20.33 12.44
N VAL A 17 -12.45 20.90 11.24
CA VAL A 17 -11.38 20.62 10.28
C VAL A 17 -10.12 21.37 10.70
N LYS A 18 -9.05 20.63 10.99
CA LYS A 18 -7.70 21.18 11.18
C LYS A 18 -6.97 21.15 9.84
N VAL A 19 -6.66 22.32 9.31
CA VAL A 19 -5.84 22.47 8.11
C VAL A 19 -4.41 22.76 8.52
N LYS A 20 -3.46 21.97 7.99
CA LYS A 20 -2.03 22.14 8.23
C LYS A 20 -1.30 22.17 6.89
N VAL A 21 -0.49 23.21 6.68
CA VAL A 21 0.47 23.24 5.57
C VAL A 21 1.63 22.30 5.92
N ILE A 22 1.93 21.36 5.01
CA ILE A 22 3.02 20.42 5.14
C ILE A 22 4.33 21.11 4.74
N VAL A 23 5.41 20.70 5.40
CA VAL A 23 6.76 21.17 5.10
C VAL A 23 7.10 20.81 3.66
N ARG A 24 7.56 21.78 2.87
CA ARG A 24 8.03 21.53 1.52
C ARG A 24 9.30 20.70 1.56
N VAL A 25 9.40 19.73 0.67
CA VAL A 25 10.50 18.77 0.52
C VAL A 25 11.03 18.89 -0.90
N ASN A 26 12.32 18.64 -1.13
CA ASN A 26 12.97 18.94 -2.41
C ASN A 26 12.37 18.27 -3.65
N PHE A 27 11.58 17.21 -3.49
CA PHE A 27 10.91 16.49 -4.58
C PHE A 27 9.52 17.05 -4.92
N SER A 28 9.08 18.12 -4.27
CA SER A 28 7.84 18.83 -4.60
C SER A 28 8.08 20.34 -4.63
N ASP A 29 7.65 20.99 -5.69
CA ASP A 29 7.64 22.45 -5.86
C ASP A 29 6.46 23.11 -5.13
N HIS A 30 5.53 22.31 -4.60
CA HIS A 30 4.32 22.78 -3.93
C HIS A 30 4.30 22.50 -2.42
N HIS A 31 3.61 23.38 -1.68
CA HIS A 31 3.30 23.14 -0.27
C HIS A 31 2.00 22.35 -0.17
N HIS A 32 2.10 21.07 0.18
CA HIS A 32 0.91 20.23 0.31
C HIS A 32 0.06 20.68 1.51
N ILE A 33 -1.26 20.57 1.38
CA ILE A 33 -2.20 20.93 2.43
C ILE A 33 -2.81 19.66 3.00
N LEU A 34 -2.63 19.46 4.30
CA LEU A 34 -3.25 18.38 5.04
C LEU A 34 -4.50 18.90 5.74
N ALA A 35 -5.67 18.51 5.26
CA ALA A 35 -6.93 18.71 5.96
C ALA A 35 -7.26 17.44 6.76
N THR A 36 -7.38 17.57 8.08
CA THR A 36 -7.81 16.46 8.96
C THR A 36 -9.07 16.87 9.69
N LEU A 37 -10.06 15.98 9.71
CA LEU A 37 -11.18 16.08 10.65
C LEU A 37 -10.58 15.91 12.06
N LYS A 38 -11.00 16.71 13.05
CA LYS A 38 -10.59 16.47 14.44
C LYS A 38 -11.04 15.06 14.81
N ASP A 39 -10.07 14.17 14.92
CA ASP A 39 -10.20 12.92 15.63
C ASP A 39 -10.58 13.29 17.08
N ASN A 40 -11.71 12.80 17.57
CA ASN A 40 -12.20 13.04 18.93
C ASN A 40 -11.18 12.45 19.91
N GLY A 41 -10.13 13.21 20.20
CA GLY A 41 -9.00 12.85 21.05
C GLY A 41 -8.57 11.41 20.88
N ARG A 42 -7.60 11.13 20.01
CA ARG A 42 -6.83 9.88 20.13
C ARG A 42 -6.46 9.74 21.58
N ARG A 43 -7.11 8.81 22.29
CA ARG A 43 -6.84 8.57 23.70
C ARG A 43 -5.33 8.34 23.76
N ASN A 44 -4.65 9.04 24.66
CA ASN A 44 -3.25 8.75 24.99
C ASN A 44 -3.21 7.36 25.64
N THR A 45 -3.51 6.33 24.87
CA THR A 45 -3.27 4.96 25.26
C THR A 45 -1.76 4.84 25.32
N THR A 46 -1.24 4.36 26.45
CA THR A 46 0.11 3.86 26.51
C THR A 46 0.30 2.92 25.32
N ARG A 47 1.17 3.30 24.38
CA ARG A 47 1.39 2.48 23.19
C ARG A 47 1.92 1.14 23.68
N ALA A 48 1.10 0.10 23.57
CA ALA A 48 1.54 -1.25 23.85
C ALA A 48 2.75 -1.58 22.97
N PHE A 49 3.62 -2.44 23.48
CA PHE A 49 4.68 -3.01 22.66
C PHE A 49 4.04 -3.75 21.50
N LYS A 50 4.48 -3.43 20.29
CA LYS A 50 4.08 -4.11 19.06
C LYS A 50 5.35 -4.56 18.39
N PHE A 51 5.43 -5.86 18.16
CA PHE A 51 6.45 -6.42 17.29
C PHE A 51 6.15 -5.97 15.85
N GLU A 52 7.20 -5.61 15.12
CA GLU A 52 7.11 -5.34 13.69
C GLU A 52 7.92 -6.43 12.97
N CYS A 53 7.35 -7.05 11.94
CA CYS A 53 8.00 -8.12 11.19
C CYS A 53 9.32 -7.66 10.55
N SER A 54 9.44 -6.36 10.30
CA SER A 54 10.65 -5.68 9.86
C SER A 54 11.88 -5.93 10.75
N TRP A 55 11.70 -6.30 12.01
CA TRP A 55 12.80 -6.51 12.94
C TRP A 55 13.58 -7.78 12.63
N VAL A 56 12.91 -8.85 12.18
CA VAL A 56 13.51 -10.16 11.90
C VAL A 56 14.56 -10.09 10.79
N ILE A 57 14.35 -9.19 9.83
CA ILE A 57 15.19 -9.08 8.64
C ILE A 57 16.53 -8.41 8.95
N LYS A 58 16.63 -7.72 10.08
CA LYS A 58 17.89 -7.08 10.46
C LYS A 58 18.81 -8.11 11.11
N GLU A 59 20.00 -8.26 10.54
CA GLU A 59 21.02 -9.22 10.98
C GLU A 59 21.26 -9.17 12.51
N THR A 60 21.26 -7.99 13.10
CA THR A 60 21.51 -7.81 14.54
C THR A 60 20.32 -8.13 15.47
N TYR A 61 19.15 -8.44 14.92
CA TYR A 61 17.96 -8.74 15.73
C TYR A 61 18.04 -10.12 16.38
N GLU A 62 18.45 -11.14 15.63
CA GLU A 62 18.57 -12.50 16.16
C GLU A 62 19.64 -12.57 17.25
N ASP A 63 20.80 -11.93 17.00
CA ASP A 63 21.87 -11.81 17.99
C ASP A 63 21.39 -11.12 19.27
N MET A 64 20.57 -10.07 19.13
CA MET A 64 19.99 -9.37 20.28
C MET A 64 19.05 -10.28 21.09
N ILE A 65 18.30 -11.18 20.46
CA ILE A 65 17.47 -12.16 21.16
C ILE A 65 18.36 -13.15 21.89
N LYS A 66 19.34 -13.75 21.20
CA LYS A 66 20.26 -14.76 21.75
C LYS A 66 21.02 -14.22 22.97
N GLN A 67 21.51 -12.99 22.89
CA GLN A 67 22.22 -12.34 24.01
C GLN A 67 21.32 -12.00 25.20
N THR A 68 20.02 -11.81 24.95
CA THR A 68 19.05 -11.45 26.00
C THR A 68 18.46 -12.67 26.69
N TRP A 69 18.33 -13.77 25.96
CA TRP A 69 17.76 -15.01 26.44
C TRP A 69 18.63 -15.66 27.51
N ASN A 70 18.02 -16.24 28.55
CA ASN A 70 18.72 -16.95 29.60
C ASN A 70 17.91 -18.18 30.03
N ASP A 71 18.43 -19.37 29.77
CA ASP A 71 17.73 -20.63 30.04
C ASP A 71 17.50 -20.90 31.53
N ASN A 72 18.21 -20.21 32.42
CA ASN A 72 18.08 -20.35 33.87
C ASN A 72 16.90 -19.57 34.47
N ILE A 73 16.11 -18.87 33.66
CA ILE A 73 15.01 -18.02 34.12
C ILE A 73 13.68 -18.49 33.50
N ASN A 74 12.60 -18.40 34.26
CA ASN A 74 11.25 -18.66 33.75
C ASN A 74 10.94 -17.82 32.48
N LEU A 75 10.27 -18.47 31.53
CA LEU A 75 9.76 -17.91 30.28
C LEU A 75 9.17 -16.50 30.40
N VAL A 76 8.30 -16.23 31.38
CA VAL A 76 7.64 -14.91 31.53
C VAL A 76 8.67 -13.79 31.73
N ASN A 77 9.68 -14.03 32.56
CA ASN A 77 10.73 -13.06 32.84
C ASN A 77 11.67 -12.88 31.63
N ASN A 78 11.95 -13.96 30.88
CA ASN A 78 12.68 -13.86 29.61
C ASN A 78 11.92 -13.02 28.58
N LEU A 79 10.62 -13.24 28.42
CA LEU A 79 9.79 -12.45 27.50
C LEU A 79 9.77 -10.96 27.88
N LEU A 80 9.72 -10.62 29.17
CA LEU A 80 9.81 -9.24 29.63
C LEU A 80 11.19 -8.61 29.34
N ARG A 81 12.28 -9.37 29.51
CA ARG A 81 13.64 -8.91 29.17
C ARG A 81 13.79 -8.68 27.67
N VAL A 82 13.37 -9.65 26.84
CA VAL A 82 13.39 -9.53 25.38
C VAL A 82 12.55 -8.36 24.93
N ARG A 83 11.34 -8.16 25.48
CA ARG A 83 10.48 -7.02 25.17
C ARG A 83 11.18 -5.68 25.43
N ARG A 84 11.84 -5.52 26.59
CA ARG A 84 12.58 -4.30 26.92
C ARG A 84 13.76 -4.11 25.97
N LYS A 85 14.58 -5.13 25.79
CA LYS A 85 15.77 -5.04 24.93
C LYS A 85 15.41 -4.79 23.47
N ALA A 86 14.37 -5.43 22.94
CA ALA A 86 13.88 -5.19 21.59
C ALA A 86 13.33 -3.76 21.44
N SER A 87 12.69 -3.21 22.48
CA SER A 87 12.23 -1.81 22.47
C SER A 87 13.40 -0.83 22.40
N ASP A 88 14.46 -1.07 23.18
CA ASP A 88 15.67 -0.24 23.19
C ASP A 88 16.44 -0.36 21.88
N TRP A 89 16.60 -1.58 21.37
CA TRP A 89 17.23 -1.84 20.08
C TRP A 89 16.47 -1.15 18.94
N ASN A 90 15.12 -1.22 18.93
CA ASN A 90 14.29 -0.53 17.96
C ASN A 90 14.46 1.00 18.05
N LEU A 91 14.61 1.53 19.27
CA LEU A 91 14.88 2.94 19.48
C LEU A 91 16.22 3.37 18.85
N GLN A 92 17.27 2.59 19.11
CA GLN A 92 18.63 2.87 18.66
C GLN A 92 18.83 2.70 17.15
N THR A 93 18.05 1.80 16.54
CA THR A 93 18.22 1.45 15.13
C THR A 93 17.22 2.17 14.23
N ILE A 94 15.96 1.76 14.26
CA ILE A 94 14.93 2.18 13.30
C ILE A 94 14.38 3.54 13.69
N ARG A 95 13.93 3.68 14.94
CA ARG A 95 13.32 4.93 15.39
C ARG A 95 14.33 6.07 15.41
N SER A 96 15.62 5.81 15.60
CA SER A 96 16.68 6.82 15.51
C SER A 96 16.64 7.56 14.17
N ILE A 97 16.53 6.83 13.06
CA ILE A 97 16.42 7.40 11.70
C ILE A 97 15.11 8.20 11.57
N GLN A 98 13.99 7.64 12.04
CA GLN A 98 12.70 8.34 12.00
C GLN A 98 12.66 9.60 12.88
N ILE A 99 13.36 9.59 14.02
CA ILE A 99 13.51 10.74 14.90
C ILE A 99 14.35 11.82 14.19
N LYS A 100 15.45 11.44 13.53
CA LYS A 100 16.24 12.37 12.71
C LYS A 100 15.39 13.02 11.60
N ASN A 101 14.62 12.22 10.85
CA ASN A 101 13.70 12.72 9.82
C ASN A 101 12.71 13.75 10.39
N LYS A 102 12.12 13.47 11.57
CA LYS A 102 11.21 14.41 12.25
C LYS A 102 11.92 15.69 12.70
N ILE A 103 13.15 15.61 13.19
CA ILE A 103 13.93 16.79 13.60
C ILE A 103 14.24 17.66 12.39
N LEU A 104 14.73 17.07 11.29
CA LEU A 104 15.05 17.78 10.06
C LEU A 104 13.82 18.48 9.47
N LEU A 105 12.69 17.78 9.38
CA LEU A 105 11.42 18.37 8.94
C LEU A 105 10.98 19.56 9.81
N ARG A 106 11.14 19.47 11.14
CA ARG A 106 10.81 20.58 12.05
C ARG A 106 11.72 21.79 11.83
N ARG A 107 13.02 21.58 11.61
CA ARG A 107 13.98 22.65 11.34
C ARG A 107 13.66 23.35 10.02
N ILE A 108 13.41 22.59 8.95
CA ILE A 108 13.00 23.13 7.64
C ILE A 108 11.70 23.94 7.78
N ASN A 109 10.71 23.41 8.50
CA ASN A 109 9.45 24.12 8.77
C ASN A 109 9.66 25.45 9.51
N GLY A 110 10.62 25.50 10.45
CA GLY A 110 10.99 26.73 11.13
C GLY A 110 11.54 27.78 10.17
N ILE A 111 12.39 27.37 9.23
CA ILE A 111 12.93 28.25 8.19
C ILE A 111 11.81 28.75 7.28
N HIS A 112 10.90 27.87 6.83
CA HIS A 112 9.75 28.27 6.00
C HIS A 112 8.87 29.32 6.67
N LYS A 113 8.62 29.20 7.98
CA LYS A 113 7.89 30.23 8.73
C LYS A 113 8.60 31.58 8.74
N VAL A 114 9.91 31.59 9.00
CA VAL A 114 10.70 32.84 9.00
C VAL A 114 10.69 33.51 7.62
N ILE A 115 10.77 32.72 6.54
CA ILE A 115 10.68 33.22 5.16
C ILE A 115 9.27 33.78 4.88
N GLN A 116 8.21 33.09 5.31
CA GLN A 116 6.82 33.56 5.16
C GLN A 116 6.56 34.87 5.91
N GLU A 117 7.23 35.09 7.03
CA GLU A 117 7.17 36.33 7.81
C GLU A 117 8.03 37.47 7.22
N GLY A 118 8.60 37.29 6.02
CA GLY A 118 9.37 38.31 5.31
C GLY A 118 10.81 38.50 5.81
N ARG A 119 11.28 37.68 6.75
CA ARG A 119 12.64 37.76 7.32
C ARG A 119 13.63 36.78 6.67
N GLY A 120 13.37 36.41 5.42
CA GLY A 120 14.25 35.54 4.63
C GLY A 120 15.56 36.24 4.28
N HIS A 121 16.66 35.50 4.33
CA HIS A 121 17.96 35.97 3.85
C HIS A 121 18.78 34.80 3.28
N ASN A 122 19.85 35.11 2.55
CA ASN A 122 20.65 34.11 1.81
C ASN A 122 21.22 33.00 2.72
N GLY A 123 21.58 33.33 3.96
CA GLY A 123 22.03 32.36 4.97
C GLY A 123 20.98 31.30 5.30
N LEU A 124 19.73 31.70 5.51
CA LEU A 124 18.61 30.77 5.74
C LEU A 124 18.34 29.89 4.51
N SER A 125 18.43 30.45 3.31
CA SER A 125 18.22 29.69 2.07
C SER A 125 19.31 28.63 1.86
N LYS A 126 20.57 28.98 2.17
CA LYS A 126 21.69 28.01 2.18
C LYS A 126 21.50 26.93 3.25
N LEU A 127 21.05 27.30 4.44
CA LEU A 127 20.75 26.35 5.51
C LEU A 127 19.60 25.41 5.15
N GLU A 128 18.52 25.93 4.55
CA GLU A 128 17.40 25.11 4.04
C GLU A 128 17.91 24.07 3.06
N LYS A 129 18.70 24.46 2.06
CA LYS A 129 19.28 23.55 1.07
C LYS A 129 20.11 22.44 1.71
N ASN A 130 20.93 22.78 2.71
CA ASN A 130 21.74 21.80 3.44
C ASN A 130 20.87 20.80 4.21
N LEU A 131 19.84 21.29 4.94
CA LEU A 131 18.93 20.44 5.69
C LEU A 131 18.09 19.54 4.78
N GLN A 132 17.67 20.03 3.62
CA GLN A 132 16.96 19.23 2.63
C GLN A 132 17.84 18.11 2.05
N ASN A 133 19.11 18.41 1.78
CA ASN A 133 20.06 17.38 1.33
C ASN A 133 20.28 16.31 2.42
N GLU A 134 20.38 16.72 3.68
CA GLU A 134 20.47 15.79 4.82
C GLU A 134 19.20 14.94 4.96
N LEU A 135 18.03 15.57 4.81
CA LEU A 135 16.74 14.88 4.84
C LEU A 135 16.64 13.85 3.70
N THR A 136 17.10 14.20 2.49
CA THR A 136 17.11 13.28 1.34
C THR A 136 17.96 12.05 1.62
N LYS A 137 19.17 12.24 2.17
CA LYS A 137 20.06 11.12 2.54
C LYS A 137 19.44 10.22 3.60
N THR A 138 18.81 10.80 4.61
CA THR A 138 18.21 10.05 5.73
C THR A 138 16.91 9.34 5.33
N LEU A 139 16.12 9.92 4.42
CA LEU A 139 14.98 9.26 3.79
C LEU A 139 15.42 8.07 2.93
N LEU A 140 16.49 8.21 2.14
CA LEU A 140 17.04 7.10 1.36
C LEU A 140 17.50 5.93 2.26
N GLN A 141 18.14 6.24 3.39
CA GLN A 141 18.49 5.21 4.38
C GLN A 141 17.26 4.51 4.95
N GLU A 142 16.19 5.25 5.24
CA GLU A 142 14.92 4.69 5.69
C GLU A 142 14.28 3.83 4.59
N GLU A 143 14.27 4.28 3.35
CA GLU A 143 13.74 3.56 2.20
C GLU A 143 14.49 2.26 1.95
N LEU A 144 15.83 2.28 1.93
CA LEU A 144 16.65 1.07 1.80
C LEU A 144 16.37 0.09 2.94
N ALA A 145 16.21 0.59 4.16
CA ALA A 145 15.82 -0.25 5.29
C ALA A 145 14.43 -0.86 5.08
N TRP A 146 13.44 -0.10 4.59
CA TRP A 146 12.11 -0.61 4.24
C TRP A 146 12.12 -1.61 3.09
N PHE A 147 12.94 -1.37 2.08
CA PHE A 147 13.10 -2.27 0.95
C PHE A 147 13.64 -3.63 1.40
N GLN A 148 14.71 -3.63 2.21
CA GLN A 148 15.23 -4.86 2.83
C GLN A 148 14.13 -5.56 3.63
N ARG A 149 13.37 -4.82 4.44
CA ARG A 149 12.27 -5.34 5.27
C ARG A 149 11.08 -5.92 4.49
N THR A 150 10.85 -5.46 3.28
CA THR A 150 9.67 -5.85 2.49
C THR A 150 9.98 -6.97 1.51
N LYS A 151 11.24 -7.14 1.09
CA LYS A 151 11.61 -8.05 -0.01
C LYS A 151 12.23 -9.40 0.35
N LEU A 152 12.41 -9.75 1.63
CA LEU A 152 13.12 -11.00 1.98
C LEU A 152 12.25 -12.21 2.31
N ASN A 153 10.99 -12.06 2.74
CA ASN A 153 10.18 -13.22 3.15
C ASN A 153 8.99 -13.56 2.25
N TRP A 154 8.31 -12.60 1.61
CA TRP A 154 7.11 -12.93 0.82
C TRP A 154 7.38 -13.86 -0.38
N LEU A 155 8.46 -13.59 -1.11
CA LEU A 155 8.73 -14.30 -2.37
C LEU A 155 9.39 -15.68 -2.14
N VAL A 156 10.06 -15.86 -1.00
CA VAL A 156 10.80 -17.09 -0.67
C VAL A 156 10.03 -17.98 0.30
N ASP A 157 9.28 -17.40 1.26
CA ASP A 157 8.52 -18.23 2.21
C ASP A 157 7.28 -18.87 1.60
N GLY A 158 6.77 -18.33 0.49
CA GLY A 158 5.49 -18.76 -0.08
C GLY A 158 4.37 -18.71 0.96
N ASP A 159 3.17 -19.11 0.57
CA ASP A 159 2.14 -19.39 1.57
C ASP A 159 2.51 -20.71 2.26
N ARG A 160 3.20 -20.63 3.41
CA ARG A 160 3.58 -21.80 4.25
C ARG A 160 2.36 -22.62 4.73
N ASN A 161 1.13 -22.19 4.41
CA ASN A 161 -0.08 -22.99 4.58
C ASN A 161 -0.29 -24.08 3.50
N THR A 162 0.51 -24.14 2.44
CA THR A 162 0.39 -25.20 1.43
C THR A 162 1.32 -26.38 1.68
N ARG A 163 1.24 -27.00 2.87
CA ARG A 163 1.53 -28.44 2.96
C ARG A 163 0.37 -29.17 2.31
N LEU A 164 0.39 -29.22 0.98
CA LEU A 164 -0.46 -30.12 0.24
C LEU A 164 0.00 -31.54 0.54
N ASP A 165 -0.89 -32.30 1.17
CA ASP A 165 -0.69 -33.72 1.45
C ASP A 165 -0.43 -34.48 0.15
N SER A 166 0.24 -35.62 0.25
CA SER A 166 0.73 -36.42 -0.90
C SER A 166 -0.34 -36.70 -1.95
N ASN A 167 -1.61 -36.85 -1.53
CA ASN A 167 -2.74 -37.10 -2.41
C ASN A 167 -3.06 -35.92 -3.33
N THR A 168 -2.89 -34.67 -2.86
CA THR A 168 -3.17 -33.48 -3.68
C THR A 168 -2.08 -33.22 -4.71
N LYS A 169 -0.85 -33.68 -4.46
CA LYS A 169 0.25 -33.64 -5.44
C LYS A 169 0.01 -34.62 -6.59
N GLN A 170 -0.65 -35.74 -6.33
CA GLN A 170 -0.94 -36.76 -7.33
C GLN A 170 -2.01 -36.28 -8.34
N GLY A 171 -3.00 -35.51 -7.89
CA GLY A 171 -4.01 -34.90 -8.77
C GLY A 171 -3.51 -33.74 -9.64
N LEU A 172 -2.40 -33.09 -9.28
CA LEU A 172 -1.76 -32.05 -10.11
C LEU A 172 -0.83 -32.62 -11.19
N GLN A 173 -0.60 -33.93 -11.18
CA GLN A 173 0.24 -34.66 -12.12
C GLN A 173 -0.58 -35.40 -13.20
N GLU A 174 -1.91 -35.37 -13.08
CA GLU A 174 -2.83 -35.83 -14.13
C GLU A 174 -3.03 -34.70 -15.16
N ASP A 175 -2.94 -35.04 -16.45
CA ASP A 175 -3.20 -34.09 -17.52
C ASP A 175 -4.63 -33.53 -17.39
N LEU A 176 -4.78 -32.20 -17.40
CA LEU A 176 -6.08 -31.53 -17.41
C LEU A 176 -6.91 -32.07 -18.57
N LYS A 177 -8.09 -32.60 -18.27
CA LYS A 177 -9.00 -33.11 -19.30
C LYS A 177 -9.58 -31.94 -20.05
N ASP A 178 -9.67 -32.03 -21.38
CA ASP A 178 -10.18 -30.97 -22.26
C ASP A 178 -11.56 -30.43 -21.82
N VAL A 179 -12.37 -31.28 -21.18
CA VAL A 179 -13.69 -30.91 -20.63
C VAL A 179 -13.60 -29.95 -19.44
N GLU A 180 -12.62 -30.12 -18.54
CA GLU A 180 -12.41 -29.21 -17.41
C GLU A 180 -11.90 -27.85 -17.89
N ILE A 181 -11.05 -27.85 -18.93
CA ILE A 181 -10.57 -26.64 -19.58
C ILE A 181 -11.74 -25.89 -20.25
N ASP A 182 -12.63 -26.60 -20.96
CA ASP A 182 -13.79 -25.99 -21.64
C ASP A 182 -14.82 -25.41 -20.66
N ILE A 183 -15.05 -26.07 -19.52
CA ILE A 183 -15.92 -25.55 -18.45
C ILE A 183 -15.30 -24.28 -17.84
N ALA A 184 -14.02 -24.32 -17.49
CA ALA A 184 -13.33 -23.16 -16.91
C ALA A 184 -13.30 -21.97 -17.88
N LEU A 185 -13.06 -22.22 -19.17
CA LEU A 185 -13.09 -21.18 -20.20
C LEU A 185 -14.49 -20.56 -20.36
N LYS A 186 -15.55 -21.36 -20.32
CA LYS A 186 -16.94 -20.87 -20.40
C LYS A 186 -17.34 -20.06 -19.17
N GLU A 187 -16.93 -20.47 -17.98
CA GLU A 187 -17.26 -19.75 -16.74
C GLU A 187 -16.49 -18.44 -16.58
N MET A 188 -15.24 -18.38 -17.07
CA MET A 188 -14.42 -17.16 -16.98
C MET A 188 -14.85 -16.03 -17.92
N ALA A 189 -15.63 -16.32 -18.97
CA ALA A 189 -15.91 -15.39 -20.06
C ALA A 189 -17.04 -14.38 -19.80
N LEU A 190 -17.79 -14.47 -18.70
CA LEU A 190 -19.02 -13.69 -18.58
C LEU A 190 -18.80 -12.20 -18.19
N TRP A 191 -17.65 -11.79 -17.64
CA TRP A 191 -17.49 -10.42 -17.09
C TRP A 191 -16.08 -9.81 -17.12
N LYS A 192 -15.14 -10.31 -17.93
CA LYS A 192 -13.77 -9.78 -17.92
C LYS A 192 -13.56 -8.73 -19.03
N SER A 193 -12.92 -7.62 -18.66
CA SER A 193 -12.36 -6.64 -19.58
C SER A 193 -10.97 -7.08 -20.05
N SER A 194 -10.60 -6.78 -21.30
CA SER A 194 -9.32 -7.19 -21.91
C SER A 194 -8.09 -6.78 -21.07
N GLY A 195 -7.10 -7.67 -21.05
CA GLY A 195 -5.84 -7.47 -20.33
C GLY A 195 -4.90 -6.45 -20.99
N PRO A 196 -3.84 -6.02 -20.28
CA PRO A 196 -2.85 -5.05 -20.77
C PRO A 196 -1.88 -5.60 -21.83
N ASP A 197 -1.94 -6.90 -22.13
CA ASP A 197 -1.15 -7.62 -23.13
C ASP A 197 -1.74 -7.53 -24.55
N GLY A 198 -2.91 -6.93 -24.71
CA GLY A 198 -3.48 -6.60 -26.01
C GLY A 198 -4.00 -7.82 -26.80
N PHE A 199 -4.09 -9.00 -26.19
CA PHE A 199 -4.82 -10.12 -26.77
C PHE A 199 -6.33 -9.83 -26.67
N PRO A 200 -7.05 -9.67 -27.80
CA PRO A 200 -8.49 -9.47 -27.76
C PRO A 200 -9.18 -10.75 -27.31
N ASP A 201 -10.22 -10.62 -26.48
CA ASP A 201 -11.10 -11.73 -26.14
C ASP A 201 -11.74 -12.24 -27.44
N ARG A 202 -11.32 -13.42 -27.91
CA ARG A 202 -11.81 -14.08 -29.14
C ARG A 202 -13.35 -14.21 -29.18
N ALA A 203 -14.03 -14.04 -28.04
CA ALA A 203 -15.48 -14.06 -27.91
C ALA A 203 -16.18 -12.78 -28.44
N THR A 204 -15.50 -11.63 -28.53
CA THR A 204 -16.13 -10.39 -29.01
C THR A 204 -16.32 -10.34 -30.53
N GLU A 205 -15.50 -11.04 -31.30
CA GLU A 205 -15.57 -11.04 -32.77
C GLU A 205 -16.70 -11.92 -33.33
N VAL A 206 -17.08 -12.98 -32.59
CA VAL A 206 -18.19 -13.89 -32.98
C VAL A 206 -19.55 -13.26 -32.66
N GLN A 207 -19.65 -12.47 -31.58
CA GLN A 207 -20.90 -11.83 -31.17
C GLN A 207 -21.34 -10.70 -32.13
N ILE A 208 -20.39 -9.96 -32.72
CA ILE A 208 -20.69 -8.86 -33.65
C ILE A 208 -21.14 -9.40 -35.02
N LYS A 209 -20.58 -10.54 -35.48
CA LYS A 209 -21.02 -11.20 -36.73
C LYS A 209 -22.37 -11.92 -36.59
N CYS A 210 -22.68 -12.50 -35.43
CA CYS A 210 -23.98 -13.15 -35.21
C CYS A 210 -25.12 -12.13 -35.07
N ASN A 211 -24.90 -10.99 -34.42
CA ASN A 211 -25.95 -9.97 -34.24
C ASN A 211 -26.32 -9.19 -35.51
N MET A 212 -25.49 -9.17 -36.55
CA MET A 212 -25.86 -8.64 -37.87
C MET A 212 -26.64 -9.64 -38.74
N LYS A 213 -26.49 -10.95 -38.52
CA LYS A 213 -27.25 -11.98 -39.26
C LYS A 213 -28.64 -12.25 -38.67
N VAL A 214 -28.83 -12.04 -37.37
CA VAL A 214 -30.12 -12.29 -36.69
C VAL A 214 -31.14 -11.15 -36.91
N LYS A 215 -30.70 -9.93 -37.25
CA LYS A 215 -31.63 -8.81 -37.58
C LYS A 215 -32.17 -8.83 -39.02
N ALA A 216 -31.65 -9.68 -39.90
CA ALA A 216 -32.13 -9.80 -41.29
C ALA A 216 -33.19 -10.90 -41.48
N HIS A 217 -33.45 -11.75 -40.46
CA HIS A 217 -34.32 -12.92 -40.60
C HIS A 217 -35.69 -12.84 -39.91
N ASN A 218 -36.01 -11.75 -39.21
CA ASN A 218 -37.25 -11.61 -38.43
C ASN A 218 -38.20 -10.50 -38.92
N PHE A 219 -38.15 -10.14 -40.20
CA PHE A 219 -39.21 -9.36 -40.86
C PHE A 219 -39.55 -10.01 -42.22
N ALA A 220 -40.29 -11.11 -42.16
CA ALA A 220 -41.04 -11.64 -43.30
C ALA A 220 -42.42 -12.08 -42.77
N PRO A 221 -43.54 -11.70 -43.40
CA PRO A 221 -44.88 -12.02 -42.91
C PRO A 221 -45.21 -13.51 -43.09
N PRO A 222 -46.16 -14.08 -42.33
CA PRO A 222 -46.54 -15.48 -42.47
C PRO A 222 -47.32 -15.69 -43.78
N ASP A 223 -46.78 -16.56 -44.64
CA ASP A 223 -47.46 -17.10 -45.81
C ASP A 223 -48.54 -18.11 -45.40
N SER A 224 -49.64 -18.03 -46.15
CA SER A 224 -50.87 -18.82 -46.07
C SER A 224 -50.66 -20.33 -46.18
N GLU A 225 -51.24 -21.10 -45.26
CA GLU A 225 -51.51 -22.53 -45.46
C GLU A 225 -52.74 -22.70 -46.37
N GLU A 226 -52.49 -22.99 -47.65
CA GLU A 226 -53.41 -23.71 -48.53
C GLU A 226 -53.39 -25.21 -48.15
N VAL A 227 -54.49 -25.72 -47.59
CA VAL A 227 -54.81 -27.16 -47.62
C VAL A 227 -55.78 -27.39 -48.78
N ASN A 228 -55.32 -28.17 -49.75
CA ASN A 228 -55.98 -28.42 -51.02
C ASN A 228 -56.61 -29.84 -51.04
N SER A 229 -57.81 -29.91 -51.63
CA SER A 229 -58.41 -31.08 -52.32
C SER A 229 -58.97 -32.26 -51.51
N LYS A 230 -60.29 -32.32 -51.34
CA LYS A 230 -61.24 -33.10 -52.19
C LYS A 230 -62.69 -32.93 -51.74
#